data_AF-A0A3R7PXK2-F1
#
_entry.id   AF-A0A3R7PXK2-F1
#
_cell.length_a   1.000
_cell.length_b   1.000
_cell.length_c   1.000
_cell.angle_alpha   90.00
_cell.angle_beta   90.00
_cell.angle_gamma   90.00
#
_symmetry.space_group_name_H-M   'P 1'
#
loop_
_entity.id
_entity.type
_entity.pdbx_description
1 polymer ?
#
loop_
_entity_poly.entity_id
_entity_poly.type
_entity_poly.pdbx_seq_one_letter_code
_entity_poly.pdbx_strand_id
1 'polypeptide(L)'
;MYGCRVIQKALECITQDQQKDIVRELDGHVLKCVKDQNGNHVVQKCIECVDPMALQFIINAFQGQVFTLSTHPYGCRVIQRILEHCTGDQTSQCLRSYTNIPNSCYRDQYGNYVIQHVLEHGKPEDKSKIVGVVRGGVLKLSQHKFASNVVEKWV
;
A
#
# COMPACT_ATOMS: atom_id res chain seq x y z
N MET A 1 -16.04 18.15 -1.93
CA MET A 1 -15.42 17.35 -3.03
C MET A 1 -14.31 18.09 -3.80
N TYR A 2 -14.15 19.42 -3.68
CA TYR A 2 -13.15 20.17 -4.47
C TYR A 2 -11.76 20.32 -3.80
N GLY A 3 -11.71 20.35 -2.46
CA GLY A 3 -10.47 20.63 -1.72
C GLY A 3 -9.33 19.63 -1.97
N CYS A 4 -9.63 18.33 -2.07
CA CYS A 4 -8.59 17.31 -2.30
C CYS A 4 -7.88 17.49 -3.65
N ARG A 5 -8.56 17.99 -4.68
CA ARG A 5 -7.96 18.25 -5.99
C ARG A 5 -7.00 19.43 -5.95
N VAL A 6 -7.36 20.47 -5.18
CA VAL A 6 -6.49 21.63 -4.96
C VAL A 6 -5.22 21.21 -4.22
N ILE A 7 -5.34 20.44 -3.14
CA ILE A 7 -4.17 19.95 -2.39
C ILE A 7 -3.28 19.06 -3.27
N GLN A 8 -3.87 18.14 -4.04
CA GLN A 8 -3.09 17.32 -4.97
C GLN A 8 -2.33 18.17 -5.98
N LYS A 9 -2.98 19.21 -6.55
CA LYS A 9 -2.31 20.07 -7.53
C LYS A 9 -1.24 20.95 -6.88
N ALA A 10 -1.48 21.43 -5.66
CA ALA A 10 -0.49 22.18 -4.90
C ALA A 10 0.77 21.34 -4.66
N LEU A 11 0.64 20.08 -4.23
CA LEU A 11 1.76 19.17 -4.02
C LEU A 11 2.62 18.98 -5.28
N GLU A 12 2.06 19.11 -6.49
CA GLU A 12 2.82 19.02 -7.75
C GLU A 12 3.57 20.31 -8.14
N CYS A 13 3.21 21.45 -7.56
CA CYS A 13 3.66 22.77 -8.02
C CYS A 13 4.48 23.58 -7.00
N ILE A 14 4.43 23.19 -5.73
CA ILE A 14 5.10 23.91 -4.63
C ILE A 14 6.49 23.32 -4.33
N THR A 15 7.28 24.03 -3.52
CA THR A 15 8.63 23.57 -3.13
C THR A 15 8.59 22.38 -2.16
N GLN A 16 9.71 21.66 -2.04
CA GLN A 16 9.85 20.54 -1.09
C GLN A 16 9.57 20.95 0.36
N ASP A 17 9.95 22.16 0.78
CA ASP A 17 9.67 22.62 2.14
C ASP A 17 8.17 22.87 2.36
N GLN A 18 7.49 23.47 1.37
CA GLN A 18 6.04 23.67 1.43
C GLN A 18 5.28 22.35 1.37
N GLN A 19 5.73 21.38 0.57
CA GLN A 19 5.20 20.02 0.57
C GLN A 19 5.32 19.37 1.96
N LYS A 20 6.47 19.52 2.63
CA LYS A 20 6.71 19.02 3.99
C LYS A 20 5.78 19.68 5.01
N ASP A 21 5.50 20.97 4.86
CA ASP A 21 4.56 21.66 5.75
C ASP A 21 3.13 21.14 5.58
N ILE A 22 2.67 20.95 4.33
CA ILE A 22 1.34 20.37 4.06
C ILE A 22 1.24 18.93 4.58
N VAL A 23 2.26 18.09 4.34
CA VAL A 23 2.19 16.67 4.74
C VAL A 23 2.16 16.51 6.26
N ARG A 24 2.80 17.41 7.01
CA ARG A 24 2.79 17.40 8.49
C ARG A 24 1.38 17.59 9.05
N GLU A 25 0.49 18.31 8.36
CA GLU A 25 -0.91 18.46 8.80
C GLU A 25 -1.70 17.13 8.78
N LEU A 26 -1.18 16.09 8.11
CA LEU A 26 -1.78 14.75 8.13
C LEU A 26 -1.36 13.94 9.37
N ASP A 27 -0.38 14.39 10.15
CA ASP A 27 0.08 13.66 11.33
C ASP A 27 -1.04 13.53 12.37
N GLY A 28 -1.17 12.34 12.96
CA GLY A 28 -2.32 11.97 13.80
C GLY A 28 -3.64 11.73 13.05
N HIS A 29 -3.71 11.98 11.74
CA HIS A 29 -4.93 11.83 10.94
C HIS A 29 -4.82 10.84 9.76
N VAL A 30 -3.64 10.26 9.55
CA VAL A 30 -3.32 9.36 8.42
C VAL A 30 -4.40 8.31 8.17
N LEU A 31 -4.75 7.49 9.17
CA LEU A 31 -5.70 6.38 8.98
C LEU A 31 -7.10 6.86 8.60
N LYS A 32 -7.52 8.02 9.12
CA LYS A 32 -8.80 8.64 8.76
C LYS A 32 -8.77 9.08 7.29
N CYS A 33 -7.69 9.74 6.86
CA CYS A 33 -7.53 10.18 5.48
C CYS A 33 -7.45 9.01 4.49
N VAL A 34 -6.70 7.95 4.81
CA VAL A 34 -6.56 6.75 3.97
C VAL A 34 -7.91 6.04 3.74
N LYS A 35 -8.78 6.03 4.75
CA LYS A 35 -10.10 5.40 4.67
C LYS A 35 -11.18 6.32 4.08
N ASP A 36 -10.87 7.60 3.84
CA ASP A 36 -11.79 8.55 3.23
C ASP A 36 -11.75 8.49 1.70
N GLN A 37 -12.92 8.65 1.07
CA GLN A 37 -13.08 8.62 -0.39
C GLN A 37 -12.30 9.74 -1.13
N ASN A 38 -12.01 10.86 -0.46
CA ASN A 38 -11.22 11.95 -1.02
C ASN A 38 -9.80 12.00 -0.43
N GLY A 39 -9.68 11.77 0.88
CA GLY A 39 -8.42 11.84 1.62
C GLY A 39 -7.38 10.86 1.13
N ASN A 40 -7.78 9.67 0.68
CA ASN A 40 -6.85 8.66 0.18
C ASN A 40 -6.04 9.19 -1.03
N HIS A 41 -6.64 10.04 -1.87
CA HIS A 41 -5.95 10.62 -3.01
C HIS A 41 -4.88 11.64 -2.58
N VAL A 42 -5.13 12.37 -1.49
CA VAL A 42 -4.14 13.29 -0.92
C VAL A 42 -2.97 12.49 -0.36
N VAL A 43 -3.23 11.41 0.40
CA VAL A 43 -2.16 10.56 0.97
C VAL A 43 -1.33 9.91 -0.14
N GLN A 44 -1.97 9.39 -1.19
CA GLN A 44 -1.27 8.86 -2.37
C GLN A 44 -0.36 9.92 -3.00
N LYS A 45 -0.87 11.14 -3.22
CA LYS A 45 -0.09 12.23 -3.81
C LYS A 45 1.07 12.68 -2.91
N CYS A 46 0.89 12.66 -1.59
CA CYS A 46 2.00 12.90 -0.66
C CYS A 46 3.11 11.85 -0.83
N ILE A 47 2.75 10.58 -0.99
CA ILE A 47 3.71 9.49 -1.20
C ILE A 47 4.44 9.61 -2.55
N GLU A 48 3.76 10.10 -3.58
CA GLU A 48 4.34 10.29 -4.92
C GLU A 48 5.27 11.50 -5.03
N CYS A 49 4.98 12.60 -4.31
CA CYS A 49 5.64 13.89 -4.54
C CYS A 49 6.62 14.33 -3.45
N VAL A 50 6.42 13.86 -2.21
CA VAL A 50 7.19 14.33 -1.05
C VAL A 50 8.36 13.39 -0.78
N ASP A 51 9.49 13.95 -0.37
CA ASP A 51 10.65 13.19 0.11
C ASP A 51 10.23 12.07 1.09
N PRO A 52 10.52 10.79 0.78
CA PRO A 52 10.19 9.66 1.65
C PRO A 52 10.66 9.81 3.10
N MET A 53 11.75 10.54 3.36
CA MET A 53 12.23 10.78 4.72
C MET A 53 11.22 11.57 5.58
N ALA A 54 10.37 12.40 4.96
CA ALA A 54 9.30 13.13 5.65
C ALA A 54 8.03 12.29 5.88
N LEU A 55 7.94 11.10 5.30
CA LEU A 55 6.73 10.26 5.29
C LEU A 55 6.74 9.17 6.37
N GLN A 56 7.76 9.11 7.23
CA GLN A 56 7.90 8.03 8.20
C GLN A 56 6.69 7.89 9.13
N PHE A 57 6.03 8.99 9.49
CA PHE A 57 4.81 8.96 10.32
C PHE A 57 3.64 8.23 9.63
N ILE A 58 3.55 8.30 8.29
CA ILE A 58 2.57 7.53 7.50
C ILE A 58 2.89 6.04 7.60
N ILE A 59 4.15 5.66 7.44
CA ILE A 59 4.58 4.24 7.54
C ILE A 59 4.31 3.70 8.94
N ASN A 60 4.55 4.51 9.97
CA ASN A 60 4.27 4.15 11.36
C ASN A 60 2.77 3.95 11.61
N ALA A 61 1.90 4.80 11.05
CA ALA A 61 0.45 4.65 11.16
C ALA A 61 -0.10 3.36 10.52
N PHE A 62 0.64 2.77 9.56
CA PHE A 62 0.26 1.53 8.89
C PHE A 62 0.68 0.28 9.66
N GLN A 63 1.58 0.40 10.63
CA GLN A 63 1.99 -0.73 11.47
C GLN A 63 0.78 -1.35 12.17
N GLY A 64 0.65 -2.68 12.09
CA GLY A 64 -0.49 -3.41 12.64
C GLY A 64 -1.81 -3.25 11.86
N GLN A 65 -1.87 -2.38 10.84
CA GLN A 65 -3.08 -2.14 10.03
C GLN A 65 -2.93 -2.64 8.59
N VAL A 66 -1.77 -3.14 8.20
CA VAL A 66 -1.41 -3.42 6.80
C VAL A 66 -2.42 -4.32 6.09
N PHE A 67 -2.83 -5.44 6.69
CA PHE A 67 -3.82 -6.33 6.05
C PHE A 67 -5.24 -5.74 6.01
N THR A 68 -5.64 -5.01 7.04
CA THR A 68 -6.92 -4.27 7.05
C THR A 68 -6.94 -3.22 5.94
N LEU A 69 -5.83 -2.54 5.71
CA LEU A 69 -5.72 -1.54 4.65
C LEU A 69 -5.55 -2.19 3.26
N SER A 70 -4.84 -3.32 3.13
CA SER A 70 -4.72 -4.06 1.87
C SER A 70 -6.08 -4.53 1.35
N THR A 71 -7.02 -4.84 2.25
CA THR A 71 -8.38 -5.29 1.92
C THR A 71 -9.41 -4.15 1.90
N HIS A 72 -8.94 -2.90 2.04
CA HIS A 72 -9.80 -1.71 1.97
C HIS A 72 -9.81 -1.13 0.55
N PRO A 73 -10.97 -0.70 0.01
CA PRO A 73 -11.09 -0.17 -1.36
C PRO A 73 -10.14 0.98 -1.68
N TYR A 74 -9.81 1.80 -0.68
CA TYR A 74 -8.87 2.93 -0.82
C TYR A 74 -7.50 2.63 -0.22
N GLY A 75 -7.45 1.82 0.85
CA GLY A 75 -6.21 1.55 1.58
C GLY A 75 -5.22 0.75 0.75
N CYS A 76 -5.73 -0.16 -0.09
CA CYS A 76 -4.91 -0.99 -0.97
C CYS A 76 -4.11 -0.15 -1.98
N ARG A 77 -4.67 0.99 -2.42
CA ARG A 77 -4.01 1.93 -3.34
C ARG A 77 -2.89 2.67 -2.65
N VAL A 78 -3.12 3.11 -1.41
CA VAL A 78 -2.07 3.77 -0.61
C VAL A 78 -0.92 2.81 -0.30
N ILE A 79 -1.20 1.53 0.03
CA ILE A 79 -0.14 0.54 0.22
C ILE A 79 0.71 0.38 -1.05
N GLN A 80 0.08 0.26 -2.22
CA GLN A 80 0.82 0.17 -3.48
C GLN A 80 1.73 1.38 -3.71
N ARG A 81 1.26 2.60 -3.43
CA ARG A 81 2.12 3.81 -3.50
C ARG A 81 3.30 3.75 -2.53
N ILE A 82 3.11 3.25 -1.31
CA ILE A 82 4.21 3.03 -0.36
C ILE A 82 5.25 2.08 -0.95
N LEU A 83 4.81 0.97 -1.56
CA LEU A 83 5.71 -0.02 -2.15
C LEU A 83 6.48 0.51 -3.38
N GLU A 84 5.90 1.48 -4.10
CA GLU A 84 6.48 2.05 -5.32
C GLU A 84 7.44 3.22 -5.05
N HIS A 85 7.16 4.06 -4.06
CA HIS A 85 7.84 5.36 -3.90
C HIS A 85 8.61 5.53 -2.59
N CYS A 86 8.35 4.73 -1.55
CA CYS A 86 9.07 4.84 -0.29
C CYS A 86 10.41 4.11 -0.32
N THR A 87 11.26 4.38 0.68
CA THR A 87 12.60 3.77 0.74
C THR A 87 12.55 2.26 0.95
N GLY A 88 13.67 1.58 0.67
CA GLY A 88 13.80 0.14 0.91
C GLY A 88 13.52 -0.27 2.36
N ASP A 89 13.82 0.58 3.33
CA ASP A 89 13.57 0.31 4.75
C ASP A 89 12.10 0.51 5.11
N GLN A 90 11.48 1.57 4.60
CA GLN A 90 10.06 1.87 4.80
C GLN A 90 9.15 0.79 4.18
N THR A 91 9.47 0.34 2.98
CA THR A 91 8.77 -0.76 2.32
C THR A 91 8.94 -2.07 3.09
N SER A 92 10.15 -2.38 3.57
CA SER A 92 10.41 -3.54 4.43
C SER A 92 9.63 -3.47 5.75
N GLN A 93 9.54 -2.29 6.36
CA GLN A 93 8.76 -2.06 7.57
C GLN A 93 7.26 -2.30 7.32
N CYS A 94 6.73 -1.79 6.20
CA CYS A 94 5.34 -2.02 5.80
C CYS A 94 5.05 -3.51 5.56
N LEU A 95 5.96 -4.21 4.88
CA LEU A 95 5.84 -5.64 4.57
C LEU A 95 6.24 -6.57 5.71
N ARG A 96 6.69 -6.06 6.86
CA ARG A 96 7.15 -6.89 7.99
C ARG A 96 6.13 -7.94 8.44
N SER A 97 4.83 -7.64 8.30
CA SER A 97 3.74 -8.57 8.69
C SER A 97 3.46 -9.67 7.65
N TYR A 98 4.09 -9.64 6.46
CA TYR A 98 3.81 -10.56 5.34
C TYR A 98 4.41 -11.96 5.52
N THR A 99 5.01 -12.26 6.67
CA THR A 99 5.39 -13.64 7.01
C THR A 99 4.17 -14.53 7.26
N ASN A 100 3.04 -13.95 7.68
CA ASN A 100 1.80 -14.66 7.99
C ASN A 100 0.60 -14.04 7.25
N ILE A 101 0.64 -14.07 5.92
CA ILE A 101 -0.42 -13.48 5.08
C ILE A 101 -1.72 -14.28 5.28
N PRO A 102 -2.80 -13.64 5.76
CA PRO A 102 -4.05 -14.36 5.97
C PRO A 102 -4.71 -14.72 4.64
N ASN A 103 -5.40 -15.87 4.62
CA ASN A 103 -6.13 -16.33 3.44
C ASN A 103 -7.16 -15.33 2.92
N SER A 104 -7.71 -14.52 3.83
CA SER A 104 -8.63 -13.43 3.47
C SER A 104 -7.96 -12.36 2.60
N CYS A 105 -6.65 -12.11 2.72
CA CYS A 105 -5.98 -11.03 1.99
C CYS A 105 -5.83 -11.36 0.50
N TYR A 106 -5.20 -12.49 0.16
CA TYR A 106 -4.94 -12.85 -1.25
C TYR A 106 -6.18 -13.36 -1.99
N ARG A 107 -7.28 -13.65 -1.26
CA ARG A 107 -8.60 -13.98 -1.83
C ARG A 107 -9.54 -12.77 -1.86
N ASP A 108 -9.16 -11.64 -1.28
CA ASP A 108 -10.00 -10.45 -1.26
C ASP A 108 -9.97 -9.71 -2.59
N GLN A 109 -11.07 -9.02 -2.91
CA GLN A 109 -11.24 -8.25 -4.15
C GLN A 109 -10.25 -7.08 -4.32
N TYR A 110 -9.68 -6.58 -3.23
CA TYR A 110 -8.64 -5.53 -3.22
C TYR A 110 -7.28 -6.08 -2.81
N GLY A 111 -7.25 -6.92 -1.78
CA GLY A 111 -6.01 -7.47 -1.22
C GLY A 111 -5.18 -8.24 -2.23
N ASN A 112 -5.83 -8.96 -3.16
CA ASN A 112 -5.15 -9.69 -4.24
C ASN A 112 -4.22 -8.78 -5.07
N TYR A 113 -4.55 -7.51 -5.28
CA TYR A 113 -3.72 -6.59 -6.06
C TYR A 113 -2.44 -6.20 -5.32
N VAL A 114 -2.50 -6.04 -3.99
CA VAL A 114 -1.30 -5.75 -3.19
C VAL A 114 -0.35 -6.95 -3.22
N ILE A 115 -0.89 -8.16 -3.14
CA ILE A 115 -0.09 -9.40 -3.20
C ILE A 115 0.57 -9.55 -4.58
N GLN A 116 -0.18 -9.33 -5.66
CA GLN A 116 0.37 -9.31 -7.02
C GLN A 116 1.47 -8.26 -7.16
N HIS A 117 1.26 -7.07 -6.61
CA HIS A 117 2.26 -6.00 -6.68
C HIS A 117 3.59 -6.40 -6.03
N VAL A 118 3.55 -7.07 -4.87
CA VAL A 118 4.76 -7.61 -4.22
C VAL A 118 5.39 -8.73 -5.06
N LEU A 119 4.59 -9.61 -5.68
CA LEU A 119 5.11 -10.66 -6.58
C LEU A 119 5.79 -10.08 -7.82
N GLU A 120 5.28 -8.98 -8.38
CA GLU A 120 5.86 -8.33 -9.55
C GLU A 120 7.12 -7.53 -9.20
N HIS A 121 7.04 -6.64 -8.20
CA HIS A 121 8.06 -5.61 -7.95
C HIS A 121 8.84 -5.79 -6.64
N GLY A 122 8.40 -6.66 -5.74
CA GLY A 122 8.99 -6.83 -4.42
C GLY A 122 10.38 -7.49 -4.42
N LYS A 123 11.04 -7.49 -3.26
CA LYS A 123 12.32 -8.18 -3.07
C LYS A 123 12.15 -9.71 -3.14
N PRO A 124 13.16 -10.48 -3.59
CA PRO A 124 13.07 -11.94 -3.65
C PRO A 124 12.62 -12.61 -2.35
N GLU A 125 13.03 -12.06 -1.20
CA GLU A 125 12.64 -12.53 0.13
C GLU A 125 11.13 -12.39 0.37
N ASP A 126 10.53 -11.28 -0.04
CA ASP A 126 9.10 -11.03 0.13
C ASP A 126 8.27 -11.84 -0.86
N LYS A 127 8.76 -12.01 -2.10
CA LYS A 127 8.15 -12.92 -3.08
C LYS A 127 8.12 -14.35 -2.53
N SER A 128 9.23 -14.81 -1.94
CA SER A 128 9.34 -16.17 -1.40
C SER A 128 8.33 -16.44 -0.26
N LYS A 129 8.04 -15.44 0.58
CA LYS A 129 7.01 -15.54 1.63
C LYS A 129 5.61 -15.78 1.03
N ILE A 130 5.26 -15.05 -0.04
CA ILE A 130 3.98 -15.21 -0.73
C ILE A 130 3.90 -16.58 -1.42
N VAL A 131 4.98 -17.00 -2.09
CA VAL A 131 5.04 -18.32 -2.77
C VAL A 131 4.81 -19.47 -1.79
N GLY A 132 5.37 -19.37 -0.57
CA GLY A 132 5.13 -20.37 0.49
C GLY A 132 3.65 -20.59 0.79
N VAL A 133 2.83 -19.53 0.73
CA VAL A 133 1.38 -19.58 0.97
C VAL A 133 0.62 -20.19 -0.20
N VAL A 134 1.07 -19.93 -1.44
CA VAL A 134 0.40 -20.40 -2.66
C VAL A 134 0.68 -21.88 -2.95
N ARG A 135 1.90 -22.36 -2.67
CA ARG A 135 2.39 -23.70 -3.04
C ARG A 135 1.52 -24.86 -2.53
N GLY A 136 0.90 -24.72 -1.36
CA GLY A 136 0.04 -25.74 -0.75
C GLY A 136 -1.41 -25.74 -1.25
N GLY A 137 -1.80 -24.79 -2.10
CA GLY A 137 -3.20 -24.55 -2.47
C GLY A 137 -3.46 -24.30 -3.95
N VAL A 138 -2.46 -24.45 -4.83
CA VAL A 138 -2.49 -24.03 -6.24
C VAL A 138 -3.81 -24.38 -6.93
N LEU A 139 -4.21 -25.65 -6.95
CA LEU A 139 -5.45 -26.10 -7.59
C LEU A 139 -6.70 -25.33 -7.11
N LYS A 140 -6.84 -25.15 -5.79
CA LYS A 140 -7.99 -24.45 -5.19
C LYS A 140 -7.93 -22.94 -5.44
N LEU A 141 -6.73 -22.37 -5.46
CA LEU A 141 -6.52 -20.94 -5.67
C LEU A 141 -6.74 -20.55 -7.14
N SER A 142 -6.30 -21.39 -8.08
CA SER A 142 -6.53 -21.19 -9.52
C SER A 142 -8.01 -21.16 -9.91
N GLN A 143 -8.89 -21.77 -9.12
CA GLN A 143 -10.34 -21.77 -9.34
C GLN A 143 -11.05 -20.58 -8.69
N HIS A 144 -10.35 -19.78 -7.88
CA HIS A 144 -10.95 -18.69 -7.12
C HIS A 144 -10.77 -17.35 -7.84
N LYS A 145 -11.88 -16.63 -8.11
CA LYS A 145 -11.94 -15.39 -8.91
C LYS A 145 -10.78 -14.39 -8.72
N PHE A 146 -10.35 -14.17 -7.47
CA PHE A 146 -9.29 -13.20 -7.15
C PHE A 146 -7.93 -13.84 -6.91
N ALA A 147 -7.90 -15.08 -6.41
CA ALA A 147 -6.65 -15.71 -6.03
C ALA A 147 -5.98 -16.41 -7.23
N SER A 148 -6.74 -16.69 -8.29
CA SER A 148 -6.20 -17.13 -9.57
C SER A 148 -5.17 -16.14 -10.10
N ASN A 149 -5.45 -14.84 -10.03
CA ASN A 149 -4.53 -13.78 -10.44
C ASN A 149 -3.22 -13.81 -9.64
N VAL A 150 -3.29 -14.13 -8.33
CA VAL A 150 -2.10 -14.26 -7.48
C VAL A 150 -1.26 -15.47 -7.90
N VAL A 151 -1.91 -16.59 -8.26
CA VAL A 151 -1.23 -17.77 -8.80
C VAL A 151 -0.57 -17.45 -10.14
N GLU A 152 -1.26 -16.73 -11.02
CA GLU A 152 -0.74 -16.33 -12.34
C GLU A 152 0.52 -15.47 -12.24
N LYS A 153 0.58 -14.52 -11.29
CA LYS A 153 1.77 -13.67 -11.09
C LYS A 153 2.97 -14.39 -10.48
N TRP A 154 2.78 -15.61 -10.00
CA TRP A 154 3.88 -16.43 -9.51
C TRP A 154 4.53 -17.26 -10.62
N VAL A 155 3.74 -17.73 -11.61
CA VAL A 155 4.20 -18.57 -12.73
C VAL A 155 5.01 -17.75 -13.73
#